data_AF-A0A6M6A2H4-F1
#
_entry.id   AF-A0A6M6A2H4-F1
#
_cell.length_a   1.000
_cell.length_b   1.000
_cell.length_c   1.000
_cell.angle_alpha   90.00
_cell.angle_beta   90.00
_cell.angle_gamma   90.00
#
_symmetry.space_group_name_H-M   'P 1'
#
loop_
_entity.id
_entity.type
_entity.pdbx_description
1 polymer ?
#
loop_
_entity_poly.entity_id
_entity_poly.type
_entity_poly.pdbx_seq_one_letter_code
_entity_poly.pdbx_strand_id
1 'polypeptide(L)' 'MAYYQKRLKGSGLKQSMSRKRKCHDNAVMESFFGTLKIECFYLKEHKNIS' A
#
# COMPACT_ATOMS: atom_id res chain seq x y z
N MET A 1 20.29 9.17 5.74
CA MET A 1 18.96 9.04 5.09
C MET A 1 18.93 7.81 4.24
N ALA A 2 17.90 6.99 4.40
CA ALA A 2 17.69 5.76 3.65
C ALA A 2 17.59 6.05 2.14
N TYR A 3 18.01 5.11 1.29
CA TYR A 3 18.03 5.25 -0.17
C TYR A 3 16.70 5.81 -0.72
N TYR A 4 15.58 5.29 -0.22
CA TYR A 4 14.24 5.71 -0.63
C TYR A 4 13.95 7.18 -0.30
N GLN A 5 14.36 7.67 0.86
CA GLN A 5 14.17 9.07 1.26
C GLN A 5 14.95 10.03 0.37
N LYS A 6 16.17 9.63 -0.06
CA LYS A 6 16.98 10.42 -1.01
C LYS A 6 16.28 10.52 -2.36
N ARG A 7 15.73 9.40 -2.86
CA ARG A 7 14.95 9.36 -4.10
C ARG A 7 13.75 10.31 -4.02
N LEU A 8 12.95 10.23 -2.96
CA LEU A 8 11.79 11.11 -2.78
C LEU A 8 12.18 12.60 -2.77
N LYS A 9 13.23 12.95 -2.03
CA LYS A 9 13.73 14.33 -1.98
C LYS A 9 14.23 14.82 -3.35
N GLY A 10 14.93 13.97 -4.10
CA GLY A 10 15.38 14.28 -5.46
C GLY A 10 14.24 14.52 -6.44
N SER A 11 13.08 13.89 -6.22
CA SER A 11 11.86 14.09 -7.01
C SER A 11 10.97 15.22 -6.49
N GLY A 12 11.39 15.99 -5.46
CA GLY A 12 10.57 17.05 -4.86
C GLY A 12 9.38 16.54 -4.03
N LEU A 13 9.35 15.25 -3.70
CA LEU A 13 8.24 14.63 -2.97
C LEU A 13 8.47 14.73 -1.46
N LYS A 14 7.47 15.25 -0.75
CA LYS A 14 7.46 15.27 0.72
C LYS A 14 6.93 13.95 1.25
N GLN A 15 7.76 13.22 1.99
CA GLN A 15 7.34 12.01 2.68
C GLN A 15 6.36 12.36 3.81
N SER A 16 5.23 11.65 3.87
CA SER A 16 4.29 11.67 5.00
C SER A 16 4.27 10.30 5.64
N MET A 17 4.57 10.23 6.94
CA MET A 17 4.53 9.00 7.73
C MET A 17 3.66 9.24 8.95
N SER A 18 2.73 8.32 9.24
CA SER A 18 1.97 8.34 10.49
C SER A 18 2.88 8.16 11.70
N ARG A 19 2.50 8.72 12.84
CA ARG A 19 3.19 8.46 14.10
C ARG A 19 3.12 6.96 14.43
N LYS A 20 4.16 6.43 15.05
CA LYS A 20 4.17 5.05 15.54
C LYS A 20 2.92 4.79 16.40
N ARG A 21 2.19 3.71 16.12
CA ARG A 21 0.90 3.32 16.74
C ARG A 21 -0.32 4.21 16.44
N LYS A 22 -0.25 5.11 15.46
CA LYS A 22 -1.42 5.87 14.97
C LYS A 22 -1.85 5.36 13.59
N CYS A 23 -2.57 4.24 13.57
CA CYS A 23 -3.02 3.57 12.34
C CYS A 23 -4.26 4.21 11.70
N HIS A 24 -5.02 5.04 12.43
CA HIS A 24 -6.24 5.65 11.91
C HIS A 24 -6.01 6.46 10.64
N ASP A 25 -4.87 7.15 10.53
CA ASP A 25 -4.52 7.93 9.34
C ASP A 25 -4.24 7.03 8.11
N ASN A 26 -4.02 5.73 8.32
CA ASN A 26 -3.77 4.73 7.28
C ASN A 26 -5.01 3.87 6.97
N ALA A 27 -6.10 4.00 7.72
CA ALA A 27 -7.29 3.15 7.62
C ALA A 27 -7.85 3.10 6.18
N VAL A 28 -7.86 4.24 5.48
CA VAL A 28 -8.33 4.31 4.08
C VAL A 28 -7.48 3.44 3.15
N MET A 29 -6.15 3.49 3.30
CA MET A 29 -5.25 2.67 2.50
C MET A 29 -5.38 1.18 2.86
N GLU A 30 -5.60 0.86 4.14
CA GLU A 30 -5.85 -0.52 4.58
C GLU A 30 -7.13 -1.09 3.96
N SER A 31 -8.23 -0.33 3.97
CA SER A 31 -9.48 -0.72 3.30
C SER A 31 -9.29 -0.89 1.79
N PHE A 32 -8.62 0.05 1.13
CA PHE A 32 -8.33 -0.04 -0.30
C PHE A 32 -7.56 -1.32 -0.67
N PHE A 33 -6.47 -1.62 0.05
CA PHE A 33 -5.70 -2.83 -0.20
C PHE A 33 -6.43 -4.11 0.21
N GLY A 34 -7.35 -4.02 1.18
CA GLY A 34 -8.28 -5.11 1.51
C GLY A 34 -9.16 -5.46 0.33
N THR A 35 -9.84 -4.47 -0.25
CA THR A 35 -10.68 -4.64 -1.44
C THR A 35 -9.88 -5.19 -2.62
N LEU A 36 -8.72 -4.59 -2.92
CA LEU A 36 -7.88 -5.00 -4.05
C LEU A 36 -7.44 -6.47 -3.96
N LYS A 37 -7.11 -6.95 -2.76
CA LYS A 37 -6.80 -8.38 -2.55
C LYS A 37 -8.02 -9.24 -2.82
N ILE A 38 -9.19 -8.85 -2.30
CA ILE A 38 -10.42 -9.63 -2.51
C ILE A 38 -10.72 -9.75 -4.00
N GLU A 39 -10.66 -8.65 -4.74
CA GLU A 39 -10.89 -8.64 -6.18
C GLU A 39 -9.87 -9.50 -6.94
N CYS A 40 -8.58 -9.39 -6.62
CA CYS A 40 -7.55 -10.16 -7.32
C CYS A 40 -7.60 -11.67 -7.04
N PHE A 41 -7.99 -12.09 -5.82
CA PHE A 41 -7.94 -13.50 -5.43
C PHE A 41 -9.28 -14.22 -5.58
N TYR A 42 -10.41 -13.54 -5.38
CA TYR A 42 -11.72 -14.19 -5.36
C TYR A 42 -12.60 -13.85 -6.56
N LEU A 43 -12.36 -12.73 -7.26
CA LEU A 43 -13.10 -12.40 -8.49
C LEU A 43 -12.37 -12.82 -9.77
N LYS A 44 -11.12 -13.30 -9.67
CA LYS A 44 -10.47 -14.02 -10.77
C LYS A 44 -10.78 -15.50 -10.64
N GLU A 45 -11.40 -16.06 -11.67
CA GLU A 45 -11.46 -17.51 -11.85
C GLU A 45 -10.03 -18.05 -11.97
N HIS A 46 -9.56 -18.72 -10.92
CA HIS A 46 -8.32 -19.48 -11.00
C HIS A 46 -8.59 -20.67 -11.91
N LYS A 47 -7.93 -20.72 -13.06
CA LYS A 47 -7.96 -21.92 -13.90
C LYS A 47 -7.31 -23.04 -13.09
N ASN A 48 -8.12 -24.03 -12.69
CA ASN A 48 -7.60 -25.29 -12.18
C ASN A 48 -6.68 -25.86 -13.25
N ILE A 49 -5.40 -26.01 -12.93
CA ILE A 49 -4.47 -26.77 -13.75
C ILE A 49 -4.74 -28.23 -13.39
N SER A 50 -5.58 -28.89 -14.18
CA SER A 50 -5.71 -30.36 -14.18
C SER A 50 -4.55 -30.99 -14.93
#